data_AF-A0A379USN9-F1
#
_entry.id   AF-A0A379USN9-F1
#
_cell.length_a   1.000
_cell.length_b   1.000
_cell.length_c   1.000
_cell.angle_alpha   90.00
_cell.angle_beta   90.00
_cell.angle_gamma   90.00
#
_symmetry.space_group_name_H-M   'P 1'
#
loop_
_entity.id
_entity.type
_entity.pdbx_description
1 polymer ?
#
loop_
_entity_poly.entity_id
_entity_poly.type
_entity_poly.pdbx_seq_one_letter_code
_entity_poly.pdbx_strand_id
1 'polypeptide(L)' 'MRKGYIEGLEMLASMRLCANVPAQHAIQTALGGYQSISEFILPGGRLYEQRNRAWGVD' A
#
# COMPACT_ATOMS: atom_id res chain seq x y z
N MET A 1 -32.04 28.15 -2.53
CA MET A 1 -31.49 27.08 -1.66
C MET A 1 -30.56 26.12 -2.41
N ARG A 2 -29.73 26.58 -3.36
CA ARG A 2 -28.85 25.69 -4.17
C ARG A 2 -27.40 26.19 -4.28
N LYS A 3 -27.18 27.52 -4.19
CA LYS A 3 -25.84 28.13 -4.19
C LYS A 3 -24.91 27.58 -3.10
N GLY A 4 -25.34 27.60 -1.84
CA GLY A 4 -24.50 27.11 -0.74
C GLY A 4 -24.15 25.62 -0.80
N TYR A 5 -24.99 24.81 -1.45
CA TYR A 5 -24.69 23.38 -1.67
C TYR A 5 -23.60 23.20 -2.74
N ILE A 6 -23.66 23.99 -3.82
CA ILE A 6 -22.64 23.98 -4.87
C ILE A 6 -21.31 24.57 -4.36
N GLU A 7 -21.33 25.67 -3.62
CA GLU A 7 -20.14 26.24 -2.97
C GLU A 7 -19.48 25.27 -1.99
N GLY A 8 -20.29 24.52 -1.22
CA GLY A 8 -19.77 23.48 -0.33
C GLY A 8 -19.07 22.34 -1.07
N LEU A 9 -19.64 21.91 -2.21
CA LEU A 9 -19.03 20.88 -3.05
C LEU A 9 -17.75 21.37 -3.76
N GLU A 10 -17.73 22.61 -4.25
CA GLU A 10 -16.54 23.22 -4.85
C GLU A 10 -15.41 23.38 -3.84
N MET A 11 -15.72 23.78 -2.60
CA MET A 11 -14.75 23.88 -1.52
C MET A 11 -14.14 22.50 -1.20
N LEU A 12 -14.96 21.46 -1.06
CA LEU A 12 -14.48 20.09 -0.81
C LEU A 12 -13.64 19.54 -1.98
N ALA A 13 -14.05 19.80 -3.22
CA ALA A 13 -13.31 19.40 -4.42
C ALA A 13 -11.98 20.16 -4.57
N SER A 14 -11.88 21.39 -4.06
CA SER A 14 -10.65 22.19 -4.07
C SER A 14 -9.62 21.72 -3.04
N MET A 15 -10.03 20.92 -2.05
CA MET A 15 -9.11 20.30 -1.11
C MET A 15 -8.36 19.19 -1.85
N ARG A 16 -7.15 19.50 -2.34
CA ARG A 16 -6.16 18.50 -2.77
C ARG A 16 -5.74 17.65 -1.57
N LEU A 17 -6.59 16.73 -1.13
CA LEU A 17 -6.21 15.57 -0.32
C LEU A 17 -5.46 14.59 -1.22
N CYS A 18 -4.34 15.05 -1.79
CA CYS A 18 -3.41 14.16 -2.45
C CYS A 18 -2.80 13.32 -1.33
N ALA A 19 -3.35 12.13 -1.11
CA ALA A 19 -2.77 11.09 -0.27
C ALA A 19 -1.29 10.81 -0.65
N ASN A 20 -0.86 11.25 -1.83
CA ASN A 20 0.52 11.16 -2.31
C ASN A 20 1.57 11.65 -1.32
N VAL A 21 1.42 12.79 -0.65
CA VAL A 21 2.52 13.32 0.18
C VAL A 21 2.73 12.44 1.43
N PRO A 22 1.69 12.14 2.24
CA PRO A 22 1.83 11.16 3.33
C PRO A 22 2.24 9.76 2.86
N ALA A 23 1.70 9.29 1.72
CA ALA A 23 2.05 7.97 1.17
C ALA A 23 3.51 7.90 0.72
N GLN A 24 4.07 8.98 0.16
CA GLN A 24 5.49 9.06 -0.21
C GLN A 24 6.42 8.87 0.99
N HIS A 25 6.04 9.36 2.18
CA HIS A 25 6.80 9.13 3.41
C HIS A 25 6.73 7.65 3.86
N ALA A 26 5.60 6.98 3.67
CA ALA A 26 5.44 5.57 4.04
C ALA A 26 6.30 4.61 3.19
N ILE A 27 6.57 4.95 1.92
CA ILE A 27 7.39 4.13 1.01
C ILE A 27 8.80 3.93 1.56
N GLN A 28 9.43 5.00 2.07
CA GLN A 28 10.79 4.91 2.62
C GLN A 28 10.84 4.03 3.87
N THR A 29 9.83 4.11 4.74
CA THR A 29 9.73 3.22 5.92
C THR A 29 9.51 1.76 5.52
N ALA A 30 8.69 1.51 4.49
CA ALA A 30 8.43 0.16 4.01
C ALA A 30 9.68 -0.49 3.36
N LEU A 31 10.54 0.30 2.70
CA LEU A 31 11.69 -0.21 1.95
C LEU A 31 13.03 -0.09 2.69
N GLY A 32 13.18 0.84 3.64
CA GLY A 32 14.46 1.18 4.26
C GLY A 32 14.88 0.34 5.47
N GLY A 33 13.99 -0.53 5.96
CA GLY A 33 14.23 -1.36 7.14
C GLY A 33 14.56 -2.83 6.84
N TYR A 34 14.69 -3.62 7.91
CA TYR A 34 14.79 -5.07 7.80
C TYR A 34 13.55 -5.65 7.11
N GLN A 35 13.75 -6.22 5.93
CA GLN A 35 12.69 -6.85 5.16
C GLN A 35 12.39 -8.24 5.73
N SER A 36 11.57 -8.29 6.78
CA SER A 36 11.18 -9.54 7.47
C SER A 36 10.56 -10.58 6.54
N ILE A 37 10.03 -10.16 5.39
CA ILE A 37 9.51 -11.05 4.36
C ILE A 37 10.60 -11.94 3.73
N SER A 38 11.86 -11.50 3.73
CA SER A 38 12.98 -12.20 3.08
C SER A 38 13.16 -13.62 3.61
N GLU A 39 13.02 -13.81 4.93
CA GLU A 39 13.14 -15.11 5.58
C GLU A 39 12.04 -16.10 5.13
N PHE A 40 10.87 -15.59 4.76
CA PHE A 40 9.72 -16.43 4.40
C PHE A 40 9.74 -16.87 2.94
N ILE A 41 10.42 -16.14 2.06
CA ILE A 41 10.42 -16.38 0.61
C ILE A 41 11.64 -17.15 0.09
N LEU A 42 12.65 -17.38 0.94
CA LEU A 42 13.81 -18.23 0.63
C LEU A 42 13.50 -19.72 0.84
N PRO A 43 14.29 -20.65 0.25
CA PRO A 43 14.14 -22.09 0.50
C PRO A 43 14.10 -22.45 1.98
N GLY A 44 13.13 -23.27 2.41
CA GLY A 44 12.85 -23.56 3.83
C GLY A 44 11.95 -22.52 4.52
N GLY A 45 11.69 -21.39 3.89
CA GLY A 45 10.76 -20.36 4.35
C GLY A 45 9.30 -20.73 4.06
N ARG A 46 8.39 -20.35 4.96
CA ARG A 46 6.98 -20.78 4.88
C ARG A 46 6.29 -20.42 3.56
N LEU A 47 6.51 -19.21 3.02
CA LEU A 47 5.87 -18.79 1.78
C LEU A 47 6.48 -19.49 0.56
N TYR A 48 7.78 -19.76 0.59
CA TYR A 48 8.45 -20.54 -0.46
C TYR A 48 7.84 -21.95 -0.58
N GLU A 49 7.72 -22.66 0.55
CA GLU A 49 7.14 -24.02 0.58
C GLU A 49 5.67 -24.02 0.17
N GLN A 50 4.89 -23.05 0.66
CA GLN A 50 3.48 -22.91 0.28
C GLN A 50 3.29 -22.66 -1.22
N ARG A 51 4.12 -21.78 -1.81
CA ARG A 51 4.11 -21.50 -3.25
C ARG A 51 4.48 -22.75 -4.05
N ASN A 52 5.55 -23.44 -3.66
CA ASN A 52 6.01 -24.62 -4.39
C ASN A 52 4.97 -25.73 -4.40
N ARG A 53 4.33 -25.98 -3.25
CA ARG A 53 3.22 -26.92 -3.14
C ARG A 53 2.02 -26.52 -4.00
N ALA A 54 1.68 -25.24 -4.04
CA ALA A 54 0.58 -24.75 -4.87
C ALA A 54 0.89 -24.87 -6.37
N TRP A 55 2.15 -24.71 -6.76
CA TRP A 55 2.61 -24.80 -8.15
C TRP A 55 2.94 -26.23 -8.61
N GLY A 56 3.14 -27.17 -7.68
CA GLY A 56 3.48 -28.57 -7.99
C GLY A 56 4.94 -28.78 -8.40
N VAL A 57 5.86 -27.95 -7.89
CA VAL A 57 7.32 -28.09 -8.10
C VAL A 57 8.01 -28.98 -7.05
N ASP A 58 7.23 -29.66 -6.20
CA ASP A 58 7.70 -30.64 -5.23
C ASP A 58 7.42 -32.08 -5.70
#